data_AF-A0A9W8JYI6-F1
#
_entry.id   AF-A0A9W8JYI6-F1
#
_cell.length_a   1.000
_cell.length_b   1.000
_cell.length_c   1.000
_cell.angle_alpha   90.00
_cell.angle_beta   90.00
_cell.angle_gamma   90.00
#
_symmetry.space_group_name_H-M   'P 1'
#
loop_
_entity.id
_entity.type
_entity.pdbx_description
1 polymer ?
#
loop_
_entity_poly.entity_id
_entity_poly.type
_entity_poly.pdbx_seq_one_letter_code
_entity_poly.pdbx_strand_id
1 'polypeptide(L)'
;MMQPPTCQGLRVRSTNDALVVFHAVHYGTLHMITRRLDTDERRAISSGCVYVWEERGPNAEATGLGIERWTDSIQWGPSRVRDEFLFYHERRPTQPDVDSLTSDSDSTTPTIHRAYSRPSLIKQTYSVFVDTSRGRRKWHLIAYFTQETLDQLYTVDNHPLHPRLANLRVPPGMYTSARSSKTRPKEPLSYLDSLSPVYPQVERAVPQSPPHYARNFDILAPLEYLKTLPPPRRHLVDEMQLNSLSATFVPDQFSPTCLLSGNSRVSW
;
A
#
# COMPACT_ATOMS: atom_id res chain seq x y z
N MET A 1 8.88 -14.81 -22.42
CA MET A 1 8.26 -13.80 -23.31
C MET A 1 8.10 -12.52 -22.49
N MET A 2 8.66 -11.41 -23.00
CA MET A 2 8.63 -10.10 -22.33
C MET A 2 7.21 -9.55 -22.28
N GLN A 3 6.80 -9.04 -21.12
CA GLN A 3 5.52 -8.41 -20.84
C GLN A 3 5.69 -6.89 -20.93
N PRO A 4 5.17 -6.24 -21.99
CA PRO A 4 5.33 -4.80 -22.17
C PRO A 4 4.47 -4.01 -21.16
N PRO A 5 4.69 -2.70 -21.02
CA PRO A 5 3.78 -1.81 -20.30
C PRO A 5 2.37 -1.89 -20.88
N THR A 6 1.33 -1.75 -20.03
CA THR A 6 -0.07 -1.67 -20.47
C THR A 6 -0.28 -0.58 -21.52
N CYS A 7 0.43 0.53 -21.40
CA CYS A 7 0.51 1.57 -22.43
C CYS A 7 1.88 2.27 -22.36
N GLN A 8 2.38 2.76 -23.49
CA GLN A 8 3.65 3.49 -23.60
C GLN A 8 3.42 4.89 -24.17
N GLY A 9 4.18 5.87 -23.73
CA GLY A 9 4.05 7.25 -24.20
C GLY A 9 2.79 7.98 -23.70
N LEU A 10 2.18 7.50 -22.61
CA LEU A 10 0.93 8.04 -22.07
C LEU A 10 1.15 8.84 -20.77
N ARG A 11 0.57 10.04 -20.70
CA ARG A 11 0.44 10.88 -19.50
C ARG A 11 -0.97 10.73 -18.92
N VAL A 12 -1.05 10.37 -17.64
CA VAL A 12 -2.31 10.28 -16.88
C VAL A 12 -2.53 11.59 -16.12
N ARG A 13 -3.34 12.49 -16.68
CA ARG A 13 -3.53 13.86 -16.14
C ARG A 13 -4.52 13.90 -14.98
N SER A 14 -5.52 13.04 -15.02
CA SER A 14 -6.70 13.08 -14.15
C SER A 14 -7.17 11.68 -13.76
N THR A 15 -8.06 11.60 -12.78
CA THR A 15 -8.76 10.35 -12.46
C THR A 15 -9.56 9.83 -13.65
N ASN A 16 -10.16 10.72 -14.44
CA ASN A 16 -10.88 10.33 -15.66
C ASN A 16 -9.96 9.62 -16.67
N ASP A 17 -8.76 10.16 -16.93
CA ASP A 17 -7.77 9.49 -17.79
C ASP A 17 -7.45 8.08 -17.25
N ALA A 18 -7.25 7.95 -15.94
CA ALA A 18 -6.98 6.66 -15.31
C ALA A 18 -8.16 5.68 -15.44
N LEU A 19 -9.40 6.16 -15.29
CA LEU A 19 -10.60 5.35 -15.49
C LEU A 19 -10.76 4.87 -16.93
N VAL A 20 -10.42 5.71 -17.92
CA VAL A 20 -10.38 5.31 -19.33
C VAL A 20 -9.36 4.18 -19.53
N VAL A 21 -8.16 4.30 -18.95
CA VAL A 21 -7.13 3.25 -19.03
C VAL A 21 -7.62 1.95 -18.36
N PHE A 22 -8.21 2.02 -17.16
CA PHE A 22 -8.81 0.84 -16.51
C PHE A 22 -9.90 0.21 -17.36
N HIS A 23 -10.77 1.02 -17.97
CA HIS A 23 -11.85 0.50 -18.80
C HIS A 23 -11.34 -0.11 -20.10
N ALA A 24 -10.30 0.45 -20.70
CA ALA A 24 -9.65 -0.13 -21.86
C ALA A 24 -9.03 -1.49 -21.56
N VAL A 25 -8.48 -1.67 -20.35
CA VAL A 25 -8.01 -2.97 -19.85
C VAL A 25 -9.16 -3.94 -19.62
N HIS A 26 -10.25 -3.48 -19.00
CA HIS A 26 -11.45 -4.30 -18.81
C HIS A 26 -12.03 -4.80 -20.13
N TYR A 27 -12.04 -3.95 -21.16
CA TYR A 27 -12.51 -4.29 -22.50
C TYR A 27 -11.50 -5.11 -23.34
N GLY A 28 -10.29 -5.35 -22.82
CA GLY A 28 -9.23 -6.08 -23.50
C GLY A 28 -8.54 -5.33 -24.65
N THR A 29 -8.73 -4.01 -24.76
CA THR A 29 -8.03 -3.18 -25.75
C THR A 29 -6.59 -2.86 -25.31
N LEU A 30 -6.37 -2.72 -24.01
CA LEU A 30 -5.04 -2.70 -23.40
C LEU A 30 -4.87 -3.97 -22.55
N HIS A 31 -3.66 -4.50 -22.45
CA HIS A 31 -3.43 -5.69 -21.63
C HIS A 31 -3.20 -5.35 -20.16
N MET A 32 -3.65 -6.25 -19.30
CA MET A 32 -3.31 -6.23 -17.88
C MET A 32 -1.94 -6.90 -17.65
N ILE A 33 -1.19 -6.38 -16.69
CA ILE A 33 -0.01 -7.02 -16.14
C ILE A 33 -0.46 -8.12 -15.16
N THR A 34 -0.09 -9.36 -15.46
CA THR A 34 -0.59 -10.55 -14.74
C THR A 34 0.45 -11.19 -13.82
N ARG A 35 1.73 -10.88 -14.04
CA ARG A 35 2.86 -11.37 -13.24
C ARG A 35 3.84 -10.26 -12.92
N ARG A 36 4.67 -10.48 -11.91
CA ARG A 36 5.79 -9.58 -11.58
C ARG A 36 6.68 -9.36 -12.80
N LEU A 37 7.20 -8.14 -12.90
CA LEU A 37 8.19 -7.80 -13.90
C LEU A 37 9.48 -8.56 -13.62
N ASP A 38 10.08 -9.13 -14.66
CA ASP A 38 11.42 -9.69 -14.60
C ASP A 38 12.49 -8.58 -14.59
N THR A 39 13.77 -8.99 -14.59
CA THR A 39 14.89 -8.05 -14.51
C THR A 39 14.94 -7.10 -15.71
N ASP A 40 14.69 -7.60 -16.92
CA ASP A 40 14.81 -6.80 -18.14
C ASP A 40 13.61 -5.87 -18.32
N GLU A 41 12.41 -6.35 -17.99
CA GLU A 41 11.18 -5.56 -17.95
C GLU A 41 11.27 -4.40 -16.95
N ARG A 42 11.91 -4.62 -15.78
CA ARG A 42 12.18 -3.53 -14.82
C ARG A 42 13.20 -2.53 -15.35
N ARG A 43 14.26 -3.01 -16.02
CA ARG A 43 15.25 -2.13 -16.67
C ARG A 43 14.63 -1.29 -17.79
N ALA A 44 13.58 -1.78 -18.44
CA ALA A 44 12.86 -1.09 -19.50
C ALA A 44 11.86 -0.02 -19.01
N ILE A 45 11.63 0.10 -17.68
CA ILE A 45 10.78 1.16 -17.13
C ILE A 45 11.37 2.52 -17.48
N SER A 46 10.57 3.37 -18.12
CA SER A 46 10.96 4.69 -18.59
C SER A 46 9.76 5.64 -18.61
N SER A 47 10.00 6.90 -18.97
CA SER A 47 8.93 7.90 -19.05
C SER A 47 7.85 7.50 -20.06
N GLY A 48 6.59 7.71 -19.71
CA GLY A 48 5.42 7.34 -20.50
C GLY A 48 4.96 5.89 -20.32
N CYS A 49 5.69 5.06 -19.57
CA CYS A 49 5.22 3.71 -19.25
C CYS A 49 4.07 3.75 -18.24
N VAL A 50 2.95 3.10 -18.59
CA VAL A 50 1.79 2.90 -17.72
C VAL A 50 1.54 1.40 -17.57
N TYR A 51 1.30 0.96 -16.35
CA TYR A 51 1.04 -0.43 -15.99
C TYR A 51 -0.25 -0.54 -15.20
N VAL A 52 -1.11 -1.49 -15.57
CA VAL A 52 -2.33 -1.83 -14.83
C VAL A 52 -2.26 -3.27 -14.37
N TRP A 53 -2.54 -3.53 -13.10
CA TRP A 53 -2.56 -4.88 -12.53
C TRP A 53 -3.70 -5.07 -11.53
N GLU A 54 -4.14 -6.31 -11.37
CA GLU A 54 -5.11 -6.72 -10.36
C GLU A 54 -4.38 -7.16 -9.08
N GLU A 55 -4.77 -6.58 -7.94
CA GLU A 55 -4.30 -7.00 -6.63
C GLU A 55 -4.80 -8.40 -6.33
N ARG A 56 -3.85 -9.29 -6.06
CA ARG A 56 -4.12 -10.65 -5.65
C ARG A 56 -4.91 -10.64 -4.33
N GLY A 57 -6.11 -11.20 -4.36
CA GLY A 57 -6.95 -11.33 -3.17
C GLY A 57 -6.38 -12.32 -2.14
N PRO A 58 -6.79 -12.22 -0.86
CA PRO A 58 -6.30 -13.07 0.22
C PRO A 58 -6.61 -14.58 0.01
N ASN A 59 -7.63 -14.89 -0.79
CA ASN A 59 -8.05 -16.26 -1.10
C ASN A 59 -7.48 -16.79 -2.43
N ALA A 60 -6.55 -16.07 -3.07
CA ALA A 60 -5.97 -16.51 -4.33
C ALA A 60 -5.13 -17.78 -4.11
N GLU A 61 -5.31 -18.78 -4.99
CA GLU A 61 -4.67 -20.09 -4.93
C GLU A 61 -3.18 -20.01 -4.61
N ALA A 62 -2.66 -20.86 -3.72
CA ALA A 62 -1.28 -20.88 -3.23
C ALA A 62 -0.17 -21.06 -4.30
N THR A 63 -0.52 -21.00 -5.59
CA THR A 63 0.40 -20.98 -6.73
C THR A 63 1.45 -19.88 -6.66
N GLY A 64 1.29 -18.86 -5.80
CA GLY A 64 2.24 -17.74 -5.65
C GLY A 64 2.30 -16.81 -6.86
N LEU A 65 1.48 -17.07 -7.88
CA LEU A 65 1.40 -16.29 -9.12
C LEU A 65 0.48 -15.08 -8.89
N GLY A 66 0.99 -13.88 -9.13
CA GLY A 66 0.24 -12.63 -9.01
C GLY A 66 1.08 -11.50 -8.40
N ILE A 67 0.45 -10.34 -8.27
CA ILE A 67 1.09 -9.14 -7.72
C ILE A 67 0.28 -8.72 -6.49
N GLU A 68 0.97 -8.56 -5.36
CA GLU A 68 0.40 -7.99 -4.12
C GLU A 68 0.84 -6.54 -3.93
N ARG A 69 2.08 -6.26 -4.35
CA ARG A 69 2.70 -4.93 -4.31
C ARG A 69 3.53 -4.75 -5.55
N TRP A 70 3.46 -3.55 -6.12
CA TRP A 70 4.29 -3.18 -7.24
C TRP A 70 5.77 -3.07 -6.81
N THR A 71 6.68 -3.64 -7.59
CA THR A 71 8.12 -3.63 -7.32
C THR A 71 8.88 -3.39 -8.62
N ASP A 72 9.57 -2.26 -8.70
CA ASP A 72 10.24 -1.76 -9.92
C ASP A 72 11.77 -1.65 -9.78
N SER A 73 12.33 -2.03 -8.62
CA SER A 73 13.76 -1.93 -8.32
C SER A 73 14.34 -0.50 -8.37
N ILE A 74 13.49 0.53 -8.32
CA ILE A 74 13.90 1.94 -8.27
C ILE A 74 13.82 2.44 -6.82
N GLN A 75 14.78 3.25 -6.39
CA GLN A 75 14.75 3.87 -5.06
C GLN A 75 13.80 5.06 -5.07
N TRP A 76 12.77 5.01 -4.23
CA TRP A 76 11.74 6.05 -4.18
C TRP A 76 11.83 6.87 -2.89
N GLY A 77 11.58 8.16 -3.00
CA GLY A 77 11.31 9.03 -1.86
C GLY A 77 9.96 8.72 -1.19
N PRO A 78 9.65 9.40 -0.07
CA PRO A 78 8.36 9.26 0.60
C PRO A 78 7.21 9.67 -0.33
N SER A 79 6.07 8.99 -0.19
CA SER A 79 4.87 9.29 -0.97
C SER A 79 4.36 10.70 -0.69
N ARG A 80 3.87 11.37 -1.74
CA ARG A 80 3.13 12.63 -1.66
C ARG A 80 1.74 12.45 -2.26
N VAL A 81 0.71 12.89 -1.54
CA VAL A 81 -0.67 12.87 -2.03
C VAL A 81 -0.90 14.14 -2.85
N ARG A 82 -1.47 14.00 -4.04
CA ARG A 82 -2.06 15.12 -4.78
C ARG A 82 -3.31 14.62 -5.47
N ASP A 83 -4.43 15.27 -5.20
CA ASP A 83 -5.76 14.81 -5.59
C ASP A 83 -5.94 13.35 -5.17
N GLU A 84 -6.42 12.52 -6.10
CA GLU A 84 -6.63 11.08 -5.92
C GLU A 84 -5.37 10.21 -6.16
N PHE A 85 -4.20 10.82 -6.38
CA PHE A 85 -2.96 10.10 -6.74
C PHE A 85 -1.91 10.12 -5.63
N LEU A 86 -1.04 9.11 -5.61
CA LEU A 86 0.23 9.14 -4.85
C LEU A 86 1.39 9.32 -5.81
N PHE A 87 2.31 10.21 -5.45
CA PHE A 87 3.52 10.52 -6.20
C PHE A 87 4.75 10.12 -5.41
N TYR A 88 5.74 9.58 -6.12
CA TYR A 88 7.05 9.22 -5.60
C TYR A 88 8.10 9.78 -6.55
N HIS A 89 9.14 10.41 -6.00
CA HIS A 89 10.28 10.90 -6.78
C HIS A 89 11.44 9.94 -6.62
N GLU A 90 12.12 9.58 -7.72
CA GLU A 90 13.32 8.76 -7.69
C GLU A 90 14.40 9.44 -6.84
N ARG A 91 15.00 8.69 -5.91
CA ARG A 91 16.17 9.11 -5.15
C ARG A 91 17.41 8.73 -5.95
N ARG A 92 18.27 9.71 -6.24
CA ARG A 92 19.59 9.44 -6.81
C ARG A 92 20.59 9.15 -5.69
N PRO A 93 21.57 8.26 -5.91
CA PRO A 93 22.74 8.18 -5.05
C PRO A 93 23.44 9.54 -5.07
N THR A 94 23.68 10.13 -3.91
CA THR A 94 24.51 11.34 -3.82
C THR A 94 25.94 10.99 -4.22
N GLN A 95 26.69 11.95 -4.78
CA GLN A 95 28.08 11.75 -5.23
C GLN A 95 29.11 11.28 -4.18
N PRO A 96 28.99 11.45 -2.84
CA PRO A 96 30.14 11.15 -1.97
C PRO A 96 30.48 9.65 -1.85
N ASP A 97 29.64 8.73 -2.38
CA ASP A 97 29.94 7.30 -2.41
C ASP A 97 30.79 6.86 -3.63
N VAL A 98 31.02 7.73 -4.62
CA VAL A 98 31.79 7.34 -5.82
C VAL A 98 33.29 7.57 -5.69
N ASP A 99 33.74 8.58 -4.92
CA ASP A 99 35.17 8.84 -4.72
C ASP A 99 35.87 7.71 -3.92
N SER A 100 35.09 6.89 -3.20
CA SER A 100 35.59 5.70 -2.50
C SER A 100 35.66 4.44 -3.38
N LEU A 101 35.09 4.47 -4.58
CA LEU A 101 35.01 3.34 -5.52
C LEU A 101 35.79 3.56 -6.82
N THR A 102 36.37 4.76 -7.01
CA THR A 102 37.19 5.10 -8.19
C THR A 102 38.65 4.65 -8.06
N SER A 103 39.00 3.88 -7.02
CA SER A 103 40.30 3.19 -6.98
C SER A 103 40.17 1.83 -7.66
N ASP A 104 40.64 1.76 -8.91
CA ASP A 104 40.84 0.56 -9.72
C ASP A 104 39.60 -0.22 -10.18
N SER A 105 38.93 0.22 -11.26
CA SER A 105 38.35 -0.69 -12.28
C SER A 105 37.70 0.06 -13.45
N ASP A 106 38.26 -0.13 -14.65
CA ASP A 106 37.87 0.49 -15.93
C ASP A 106 36.57 -0.09 -16.57
N SER A 107 35.67 -0.65 -15.76
CA SER A 107 34.47 -1.36 -16.23
C SER A 107 33.15 -0.85 -15.62
N THR A 108 33.18 -0.08 -14.54
CA THR A 108 31.98 0.29 -13.75
C THR A 108 31.57 1.76 -13.90
N THR A 109 32.43 2.57 -14.51
CA THR A 109 32.23 3.99 -14.81
C THR A 109 31.04 4.31 -15.73
N PRO A 110 30.75 3.57 -16.84
CA PRO A 110 29.72 4.01 -17.79
C PRO A 110 28.29 3.88 -17.25
N THR A 111 28.02 2.93 -16.36
CA THR A 111 26.69 2.74 -15.74
C THR A 111 26.39 3.83 -14.72
N ILE A 112 27.39 4.27 -13.95
CA ILE A 112 27.27 5.36 -12.98
C ILE A 112 27.02 6.69 -13.69
N HIS A 113 27.79 7.03 -14.74
CA HIS A 113 27.56 8.26 -15.51
C HIS A 113 26.17 8.30 -16.17
N ARG A 114 25.67 7.17 -16.70
CA ARG A 114 24.28 7.10 -17.22
C ARG A 114 23.23 7.32 -16.13
N ALA A 115 23.45 6.80 -14.92
CA ALA A 115 22.52 6.98 -13.81
C ALA A 115 22.41 8.45 -13.37
N TYR A 116 23.51 9.21 -13.45
CA TYR A 116 23.51 10.65 -13.17
C TYR A 116 22.99 11.51 -14.32
N SER A 117 23.16 11.06 -15.56
CA SER A 117 22.74 11.82 -16.75
C SER A 117 21.24 11.70 -17.05
N ARG A 118 20.56 10.62 -16.64
CA ARG A 118 19.13 10.46 -16.92
C ARG A 118 18.27 11.32 -15.99
N PRO A 119 17.19 11.95 -16.47
CA PRO A 119 16.28 12.71 -15.62
C PRO A 119 15.64 11.81 -14.56
N SER A 120 15.48 12.31 -13.34
CA SER A 120 14.87 11.54 -12.25
C SER A 120 13.41 11.21 -12.57
N LEU A 121 13.06 9.95 -12.40
CA LEU A 121 11.71 9.48 -12.67
C LEU A 121 10.75 9.88 -11.55
N ILE A 122 9.51 10.13 -11.93
CA ILE A 122 8.36 10.32 -11.06
C ILE A 122 7.43 9.14 -11.29
N LYS A 123 7.05 8.47 -10.21
CA LYS A 123 6.01 7.44 -10.21
C LYS A 123 4.72 8.02 -9.66
N GLN A 124 3.66 7.93 -10.45
CA GLN A 124 2.30 8.28 -10.09
C GLN A 124 1.48 7.00 -9.97
N THR A 125 0.70 6.87 -8.89
CA THR A 125 -0.11 5.67 -8.66
C THR A 125 -1.55 6.04 -8.35
N TYR A 126 -2.47 5.19 -8.82
CA TYR A 126 -3.89 5.27 -8.52
C TYR A 126 -4.46 3.87 -8.37
N SER A 127 -5.45 3.70 -7.51
CA SER A 127 -6.09 2.41 -7.30
C SER A 127 -7.59 2.55 -7.13
N VAL A 128 -8.30 1.57 -7.68
CA VAL A 128 -9.76 1.52 -7.70
C VAL A 128 -10.22 0.13 -7.32
N PHE A 129 -11.41 0.07 -6.74
CA PHE A 129 -12.18 -1.15 -6.74
C PHE A 129 -13.02 -1.22 -8.02
N VAL A 130 -13.05 -2.39 -8.63
CA VAL A 130 -13.80 -2.72 -9.85
C VAL A 130 -14.76 -3.85 -9.53
N ASP A 131 -16.03 -3.65 -9.83
CA ASP A 131 -17.02 -4.72 -9.73
C ASP A 131 -17.03 -5.53 -11.03
N THR A 132 -16.55 -6.77 -10.94
CA THR A 132 -16.51 -7.71 -12.07
C THR A 132 -17.53 -8.81 -11.87
N SER A 133 -17.83 -9.58 -12.92
CA SER A 133 -18.67 -10.79 -12.81
C SER A 133 -18.12 -11.82 -11.82
N ARG A 134 -16.81 -11.79 -11.54
CA ARG A 134 -16.13 -12.66 -10.57
C ARG A 134 -16.10 -12.07 -9.16
N GLY A 135 -16.81 -10.97 -8.93
CA GLY A 135 -16.84 -10.20 -7.70
C GLY A 135 -15.95 -8.95 -7.73
N ARG A 136 -15.93 -8.25 -6.60
CA ARG A 136 -15.14 -7.03 -6.43
C ARG A 136 -13.64 -7.35 -6.47
N ARG A 137 -12.88 -6.58 -7.24
CA ARG A 137 -11.42 -6.67 -7.36
C ARG A 137 -10.81 -5.31 -7.12
N LYS A 138 -9.55 -5.26 -6.72
CA LYS A 138 -8.80 -4.01 -6.55
C LYS A 138 -7.76 -3.94 -7.65
N TRP A 139 -7.87 -2.94 -8.50
CA TRP A 139 -6.94 -2.71 -9.60
C TRP A 139 -6.08 -1.50 -9.30
N HIS A 140 -4.85 -1.55 -9.78
CA HIS A 140 -3.83 -0.52 -9.60
C HIS A 140 -3.32 -0.06 -10.94
N LEU A 141 -3.11 1.25 -11.05
CA LEU A 141 -2.43 1.90 -12.15
C LEU A 141 -1.14 2.53 -11.63
N ILE A 142 -0.04 2.28 -12.34
CA ILE A 142 1.28 2.86 -12.10
C ILE A 142 1.70 3.57 -13.38
N ALA A 143 1.94 4.87 -13.31
CA ALA A 143 2.44 5.68 -14.42
C ALA A 143 3.81 6.25 -14.07
N TYR A 144 4.71 6.25 -15.04
CA TYR A 144 6.06 6.77 -14.92
C TYR A 144 6.25 7.94 -15.87
N PHE A 145 6.85 9.03 -15.39
CA PHE A 145 7.23 10.15 -16.24
C PHE A 145 8.39 10.92 -15.63
N THR A 146 9.03 11.79 -16.42
CA THR A 146 9.99 12.79 -15.91
C THR A 146 9.37 14.16 -16.07
N GLN A 147 9.83 15.16 -15.30
CA GLN A 147 9.34 16.52 -15.44
C GLN A 147 9.52 17.08 -16.87
N GLU A 148 10.63 16.72 -17.53
CA GLU A 148 11.01 17.19 -18.86
C GLU A 148 10.16 16.60 -20.00
N THR A 149 9.66 15.38 -19.81
CA THR A 149 8.93 14.65 -20.86
C THR A 149 7.42 14.88 -20.79
N LEU A 150 6.91 15.53 -19.73
CA LEU A 150 5.48 15.69 -19.48
C LEU A 150 4.69 16.25 -20.67
N ASP A 151 5.27 17.19 -21.40
CA ASP A 151 4.61 17.86 -22.53
C ASP A 151 4.82 17.15 -23.87
N GLN A 152 5.67 16.11 -23.89
CA GLN A 152 5.93 15.26 -25.05
C GLN A 152 5.07 13.99 -25.05
N LEU A 153 4.49 13.64 -23.90
CA LEU A 153 3.64 12.46 -23.75
C LEU A 153 2.23 12.69 -24.28
N TYR A 154 1.66 11.67 -24.91
CA TYR A 154 0.27 11.67 -25.37
C TYR A 154 -0.68 11.55 -24.18
N THR A 155 -1.94 11.89 -24.40
CA THR A 155 -3.05 11.70 -23.46
C THR A 155 -3.99 10.64 -24.00
N VAL A 156 -5.00 10.26 -23.20
CA VAL A 156 -6.05 9.35 -23.66
C VAL A 156 -6.82 9.90 -24.88
N ASP A 157 -6.78 11.22 -25.12
CA ASP A 157 -7.51 11.88 -26.19
C ASP A 157 -6.78 11.81 -27.55
N ASN A 158 -5.45 11.74 -27.55
CA ASN A 158 -4.63 11.90 -28.75
C ASN A 158 -3.58 10.79 -28.94
N HIS A 159 -3.75 9.64 -28.27
CA HIS A 159 -2.79 8.54 -28.35
C HIS A 159 -2.75 7.89 -29.75
N PRO A 160 -1.65 7.97 -30.52
CA PRO A 160 -1.62 7.57 -31.92
C PRO A 160 -1.80 6.06 -32.13
N LEU A 161 -1.28 5.25 -31.20
CA LEU A 161 -1.41 3.78 -31.27
C LEU A 161 -2.71 3.25 -30.64
N HIS A 162 -3.42 4.10 -29.89
CA HIS A 162 -4.64 3.72 -29.18
C HIS A 162 -5.73 4.80 -29.35
N PRO A 163 -6.14 5.11 -30.60
CA PRO A 163 -7.12 6.17 -30.87
C PRO A 163 -8.51 5.87 -30.28
N ARG A 164 -8.79 4.59 -29.95
CA ARG A 164 -10.04 4.18 -29.30
C ARG A 164 -10.18 4.71 -27.87
N LEU A 165 -9.09 5.09 -27.20
CA LEU A 165 -9.14 5.62 -25.83
C LEU A 165 -9.94 6.92 -25.76
N ALA A 166 -9.81 7.79 -26.77
CA ALA A 166 -10.45 9.11 -26.80
C ALA A 166 -11.99 9.04 -26.76
N ASN A 167 -12.56 7.97 -27.31
CA ASN A 167 -14.01 7.78 -27.43
C ASN A 167 -14.55 6.72 -26.45
N LEU A 168 -13.70 6.20 -25.58
CA LEU A 168 -14.08 5.13 -24.67
C LEU A 168 -14.92 5.68 -23.52
N ARG A 169 -16.20 5.30 -23.46
CA ARG A 169 -17.11 5.71 -22.40
C ARG A 169 -16.99 4.79 -21.19
N VAL A 170 -16.54 5.34 -20.08
CA VAL A 170 -16.48 4.63 -18.80
C VAL A 170 -17.89 4.58 -18.17
N PRO A 171 -18.45 3.40 -17.87
CA PRO A 171 -19.73 3.29 -17.17
C PRO A 171 -19.66 3.92 -15.77
N PRO A 172 -20.62 4.81 -15.42
CA PRO A 172 -20.69 5.38 -14.07
C PRO A 172 -20.82 4.29 -12.99
N GLY A 173 -20.15 4.47 -11.86
CA GLY A 173 -20.23 3.56 -10.71
C GLY A 173 -19.42 2.27 -10.83
N MET A 174 -18.88 1.91 -12.01
CA MET A 174 -18.11 0.69 -12.21
C MET A 174 -16.76 0.69 -11.47
N TYR A 175 -16.18 1.87 -11.28
CA TYR A 175 -14.89 2.08 -10.63
C TYR A 175 -15.05 3.00 -9.44
N THR A 176 -14.64 2.54 -8.25
CA THR A 176 -14.65 3.35 -7.03
C THR A 176 -13.23 3.58 -6.55
N SER A 177 -12.85 4.80 -6.19
CA SER A 177 -11.53 5.06 -5.61
C SER A 177 -11.26 4.16 -4.41
N ALA A 178 -10.09 3.51 -4.38
CA ALA A 178 -9.70 2.68 -3.25
C ALA A 178 -9.20 3.50 -2.06
N ARG A 179 -9.03 4.83 -2.24
CA ARG A 179 -8.57 5.74 -1.19
C ARG A 179 -9.68 6.58 -0.58
N SER A 180 -10.79 6.78 -1.29
CA SER A 180 -11.98 7.38 -0.69
C SER A 180 -12.49 6.44 0.40
N SER A 181 -12.16 6.75 1.66
CA SER A 181 -12.80 6.12 2.81
C SER A 181 -14.31 6.26 2.63
N LYS A 182 -15.05 5.18 2.92
CA LYS A 182 -16.51 5.11 2.82
C LYS A 182 -17.16 6.35 3.41
N THR A 183 -17.43 7.38 2.61
CA THR A 183 -18.48 8.33 2.93
C THR A 183 -19.75 7.52 2.72
N ARG A 184 -20.29 7.01 3.82
CA ARG A 184 -21.60 6.39 3.86
C ARG A 184 -22.55 7.27 3.04
N PRO A 185 -23.28 6.75 2.04
CA PRO A 185 -24.28 7.55 1.36
C PRO A 185 -25.20 8.14 2.43
N LYS A 186 -25.31 9.48 2.50
CA LYS A 186 -26.45 10.09 3.18
C LYS A 186 -27.66 9.70 2.35
N GLU A 187 -28.43 8.73 2.83
CA GLU A 187 -29.76 8.53 2.27
C GLU A 187 -30.53 9.85 2.39
N PRO A 188 -31.21 10.30 1.32
CA PRO A 188 -32.12 11.41 1.43
C PRO A 188 -33.31 10.95 2.29
N LEU A 189 -33.38 11.45 3.53
CA LEU A 189 -34.57 11.38 4.36
C LEU A 189 -35.74 12.02 3.60
N SER A 190 -36.56 11.17 2.99
CA SER A 190 -37.85 11.55 2.43
C SER A 190 -38.94 10.84 3.24
N TYR A 191 -39.50 11.63 4.16
CA TYR A 191 -40.94 11.74 4.41
C TYR A 191 -41.75 10.44 4.38
N LEU A 192 -41.81 9.75 5.52
CA LEU A 192 -43.01 9.00 5.91
C LEU A 192 -43.48 9.50 7.26
N ASP A 193 -44.33 10.50 7.14
CA ASP A 193 -45.25 11.02 8.13
C ASP A 193 -46.27 9.95 8.54
N SER A 194 -46.60 9.96 9.83
CA SER A 194 -47.84 9.49 10.45
C SER A 194 -48.25 8.01 10.28
N LEU A 195 -48.27 7.29 11.41
CA LEU A 195 -49.46 6.65 12.00
C LEU A 195 -49.02 5.72 13.16
N SER A 196 -49.09 6.22 14.40
CA SER A 196 -48.99 5.39 15.62
C SER A 196 -50.40 5.03 16.11
N PRO A 197 -50.75 3.75 16.34
CA PRO A 197 -51.97 3.38 17.04
C PRO A 197 -51.82 3.57 18.56
N VAL A 198 -52.83 4.23 19.13
CA VAL A 198 -53.05 4.41 20.57
C VAL A 198 -53.36 3.05 21.23
N TYR A 199 -52.67 2.71 22.31
CA TYR A 199 -53.07 1.64 23.24
C TYR A 199 -53.28 2.19 24.66
N PRO A 200 -54.26 1.70 25.44
CA PRO A 200 -54.61 2.27 26.74
C PRO A 200 -53.63 1.89 27.85
N GLN A 201 -53.45 2.84 28.78
CA GLN A 201 -52.64 2.75 29.99
C GLN A 201 -53.24 1.77 31.02
N VAL A 202 -52.39 0.90 31.58
CA VAL A 202 -52.65 0.22 32.86
C VAL A 202 -51.44 0.47 33.76
N GLU A 203 -51.66 1.22 34.84
CA GLU A 203 -50.67 1.50 35.89
C GLU A 203 -50.24 0.22 36.62
N ARG A 204 -48.92 0.03 36.79
CA ARG A 204 -48.34 -0.62 37.97
C ARG A 204 -46.84 -0.33 38.10
N ALA A 205 -46.39 -0.28 39.36
CA ALA A 205 -45.18 0.35 39.87
C ALA A 205 -43.84 -0.33 39.51
N VAL A 206 -42.79 0.50 39.63
CA VAL A 206 -41.35 0.33 39.34
C VAL A 206 -40.68 -0.72 40.26
N PRO A 207 -39.64 -1.45 39.78
CA PRO A 207 -38.27 -1.17 40.25
C PRO A 207 -37.26 -0.96 39.10
N GLN A 208 -36.34 -0.03 39.31
CA GLN A 208 -35.33 0.44 38.35
C GLN A 208 -34.30 -0.65 38.00
N SER A 209 -34.01 -0.81 36.71
CA SER A 209 -32.87 -1.57 36.18
C SER A 209 -32.06 -0.69 35.21
N PRO A 210 -30.73 -0.89 35.10
CA PRO A 210 -29.80 0.08 34.52
C PRO A 210 -29.93 0.17 33.00
N PRO A 211 -29.54 1.30 32.37
CA PRO A 211 -29.81 1.53 30.96
C PRO A 211 -28.95 0.62 30.07
N HIS A 212 -29.62 -0.05 29.14
CA HIS A 212 -29.00 -0.66 27.99
C HIS A 212 -28.31 0.43 27.16
N TYR A 213 -26.97 0.44 27.16
CA TYR A 213 -26.21 1.27 26.23
C TYR A 213 -26.43 0.75 24.81
N ALA A 214 -27.13 1.56 24.02
CA ALA A 214 -27.12 1.47 22.56
C ALA A 214 -25.66 1.47 22.06
N ARG A 215 -25.37 0.57 21.11
CA ARG A 215 -24.05 0.41 20.47
C ARG A 215 -23.64 1.69 19.71
N ASN A 216 -23.09 2.65 20.44
CA ASN A 216 -22.19 3.68 19.92
C ASN A 216 -20.76 3.17 20.13
N PHE A 217 -20.11 2.71 19.05
CA PHE A 217 -18.69 2.43 19.07
C PHE A 217 -17.92 3.73 18.95
N ASP A 218 -17.83 4.52 20.02
CA ASP A 218 -16.85 5.63 20.18
C ASP A 218 -16.73 6.13 21.63
N ILE A 219 -17.01 5.28 22.63
CA ILE A 219 -16.69 5.59 24.03
C ILE A 219 -15.68 4.55 24.52
N LEU A 220 -14.43 4.98 24.67
CA LEU A 220 -13.40 4.17 25.30
C LEU A 220 -13.78 3.94 26.76
N ALA A 221 -13.57 2.71 27.25
CA ALA A 221 -13.84 2.37 28.63
C ALA A 221 -12.99 3.25 29.57
N PRO A 222 -13.55 3.72 30.70
CA PRO A 222 -12.80 4.48 31.70
C PRO A 222 -11.53 3.75 32.15
N LEU A 223 -10.44 4.49 32.39
CA LEU A 223 -9.14 3.92 32.78
C LEU A 223 -9.22 3.00 34.01
N GLU A 224 -10.12 3.29 34.95
CA GLU A 224 -10.31 2.43 36.13
C GLU A 224 -10.95 1.07 35.79
N TYR A 225 -11.79 1.01 34.75
CA TYR A 225 -12.34 -0.27 34.29
C TYR A 225 -11.24 -1.18 33.73
N LEU A 226 -10.29 -0.62 32.97
CA LEU A 226 -9.18 -1.40 32.39
C LEU A 226 -8.24 -1.99 33.45
N LYS A 227 -8.10 -1.34 34.61
CA LYS A 227 -7.28 -1.85 35.73
C LYS A 227 -7.91 -3.03 36.47
N THR A 228 -9.22 -3.22 36.32
CA THR A 228 -9.96 -4.33 36.96
C THR A 228 -10.08 -5.57 36.08
N LEU A 229 -9.62 -5.50 34.82
CA LEU A 229 -9.68 -6.63 33.91
C LEU A 229 -8.60 -7.67 34.25
N PRO A 230 -8.95 -8.98 34.26
CA PRO A 230 -7.95 -10.02 34.40
C PRO A 230 -6.97 -9.96 33.22
N PRO A 231 -5.67 -10.27 33.42
CA PRO A 231 -4.72 -10.25 32.34
C PRO A 231 -5.18 -11.18 31.20
N PRO A 232 -5.04 -10.77 29.94
CA PRO A 232 -5.42 -11.62 28.81
C PRO A 232 -4.67 -12.95 28.90
N ARG A 233 -5.38 -14.05 28.69
CA ARG A 233 -4.76 -15.38 28.62
C ARG A 233 -3.71 -15.35 27.52
N ARG A 234 -2.47 -15.68 27.88
CA ARG A 234 -1.36 -15.77 26.92
C ARG A 234 -1.67 -16.84 25.89
N HIS A 235 -1.22 -16.60 24.66
CA HIS A 235 -1.36 -17.58 23.60
C HIS A 235 -0.48 -18.80 23.93
N LEU A 236 -0.95 -20.02 23.64
CA LEU A 236 -0.25 -21.27 24.01
C LEU A 236 1.19 -21.33 23.48
N VAL A 237 1.47 -20.69 22.35
CA VAL A 237 2.81 -20.61 21.75
C VAL A 237 3.77 -19.76 22.60
N ASP A 238 3.27 -18.68 23.21
CA ASP A 238 4.08 -17.80 24.08
C ASP A 238 4.44 -18.52 25.39
N GLU A 239 3.53 -19.35 25.93
CA GLU A 239 3.82 -20.19 27.10
C GLU A 239 4.88 -21.25 26.80
N MET A 240 4.84 -21.88 25.62
CA MET A 240 5.86 -22.85 25.21
C MET A 240 7.25 -22.21 25.09
N GLN A 241 7.34 -20.98 24.58
CA GLN A 241 8.61 -20.25 24.51
C GLN A 241 9.14 -19.85 25.89
N LEU A 242 8.28 -19.39 26.80
CA LEU A 242 8.70 -19.07 28.17
C LEU A 242 9.21 -20.28 28.93
N ASN A 243 8.54 -21.43 28.82
CA ASN A 243 8.99 -22.68 29.45
C ASN A 243 10.30 -23.21 28.83
N SER A 244 10.61 -22.83 27.59
CA SER A 244 11.91 -23.16 26.96
C SER A 244 13.07 -22.29 27.46
N LEU A 245 12.78 -21.11 28.02
CA LEU A 245 13.79 -20.14 28.50
C LEU A 245 14.17 -20.33 29.97
N SER A 246 13.38 -21.07 30.76
CA SER A 246 13.65 -21.35 32.17
C SER A 246 14.51 -22.60 32.42
N ALA A 247 14.92 -23.31 31.38
CA ALA A 247 15.66 -24.56 31.48
C ALA A 247 17.19 -24.39 31.33
N THR A 248 17.78 -23.33 31.91
CA THR A 248 19.24 -23.27 32.10
C THR A 248 19.64 -22.32 33.23
N PHE A 249 19.49 -22.78 34.47
CA PHE A 249 20.35 -22.29 35.55
C PHE A 249 20.49 -23.36 36.63
N VAL A 250 21.59 -24.11 36.54
CA VAL A 250 22.09 -24.95 37.65
C VAL A 250 23.12 -24.09 38.38
N PRO A 251 22.92 -23.74 39.66
CA PRO A 251 23.95 -23.07 40.44
C PRO A 251 24.87 -24.16 41.00
N ASP A 252 26.09 -24.26 40.48
CA ASP A 252 27.12 -25.09 41.10
C ASP A 252 28.02 -24.26 42.02
N GLN A 253 28.37 -24.90 43.12
CA GLN A 253 28.97 -24.35 44.34
C GLN A 253 30.45 -24.00 44.14
N PHE A 254 30.99 -22.95 44.76
CA PHE A 254 32.34 -22.96 45.36
C PHE A 254 32.52 -21.84 46.40
N SER A 255 33.13 -22.23 47.52
CA SER A 255 33.37 -21.50 48.78
C SER A 255 34.45 -20.40 48.72
N PRO A 256 34.61 -19.58 49.80
CA PRO A 256 35.35 -18.31 49.78
C PRO A 256 36.74 -18.38 50.44
N THR A 257 37.72 -17.66 49.88
CA THR A 257 38.92 -17.11 50.57
C THR A 257 39.62 -16.12 49.61
N CYS A 258 39.57 -14.81 49.84
CA CYS A 258 40.51 -13.97 50.61
C CYS A 258 41.85 -13.60 49.89
N LEU A 259 42.01 -12.27 49.71
CA LEU A 259 43.22 -11.43 49.74
C LEU A 259 44.04 -11.11 48.47
N LEU A 260 43.91 -9.83 48.09
CA LEU A 260 44.93 -8.76 47.97
C LEU A 260 46.00 -8.74 46.85
N SER A 261 46.29 -7.48 46.50
CA SER A 261 47.36 -6.90 45.65
C SER A 261 47.11 -7.00 44.15
N GLY A 262 47.05 -5.92 43.36
CA GLY A 262 47.64 -4.60 43.52
C GLY A 262 48.97 -4.56 42.78
N ASN A 263 48.97 -4.25 41.48
CA ASN A 263 50.12 -3.60 40.88
C ASN A 263 49.76 -2.80 39.61
N SER A 264 50.13 -1.53 39.67
CA SER A 264 50.10 -0.54 38.59
C SER A 264 51.19 -0.81 37.53
N ARG A 265 50.91 -0.48 36.27
CA ARG A 265 51.64 0.50 35.41
C ARG A 265 51.18 0.39 33.94
N VAL A 266 50.67 1.48 33.33
CA VAL A 266 51.35 2.46 32.43
C VAL A 266 51.63 1.80 31.05
N SER A 267 51.25 2.29 29.86
CA SER A 267 51.16 3.66 29.31
C SER A 267 50.59 3.65 27.88
N TRP A 268 50.17 4.85 27.45
CA TRP A 268 49.82 5.37 26.11
C TRP A 268 48.41 5.10 25.60
#